data_AF-A0A1I8HC10-F1
#
_entry.id   AF-A0A1I8HC10-F1
#
_cell.length_a   1.000
_cell.length_b   1.000
_cell.length_c   1.000
_cell.angle_alpha   90.00
_cell.angle_beta   90.00
_cell.angle_gamma   90.00
#
_symmetry.space_group_name_H-M   'P 1'
#
loop_
_entity.id
_entity.type
_entity.pdbx_description
1 polymer ?
#
loop_
_entity_poly.entity_id
_entity_poly.type
_entity_poly.pdbx_seq_one_letter_code
_entity_poly.pdbx_strand_id
1 'polypeptide(L)'
;CEKQLGETLQLASGLSNRLDEFSTFGAALLPLWKAAKSTRWLSPLYSFGFSQLMDCVREGLRQRQGGGGSQQSARVKDLTDSCLRATLTELSSRLGEAHFDALMLAFALERLLARGQVRPEQAALLLGRRTLSCLRLAMTSLLSWPSLSRLSRQSCPGLLDSLRRFEKLWLEYLGRPVVLAASPPGLNRLSVVEKCLLWKLLKPEAFSSVAQALVNHELGALQPARQPYSIRRLHDASPDPRQPLLLIRPASHRPMFLSPESAVNQLRAELRPRRLCTVYVGGLQRDWQAAVEGFNDCAENGGWLHLDLVAAE
;
A
#
# COMPACT_ATOMS: atom_id res chain seq x y z
N CYS A 1 25.00 -46.96 9.31
CA CYS A 1 24.85 -46.23 8.03
C CYS A 1 23.43 -46.27 7.47
N GLU A 2 22.79 -47.44 7.28
CA GLU A 2 21.43 -47.51 6.68
C GLU A 2 20.33 -46.81 7.50
N LYS A 3 20.36 -46.90 8.84
CA LYS A 3 19.43 -46.17 9.73
C LYS A 3 19.55 -44.65 9.58
N GLN A 4 20.77 -44.13 9.55
CA GLN A 4 21.03 -42.70 9.38
C GLN A 4 20.62 -42.21 7.98
N LEU A 5 20.83 -43.03 6.95
CA LEU A 5 20.38 -42.72 5.60
C LEU A 5 18.84 -42.65 5.53
N GLY A 6 18.14 -43.60 6.17
CA GLY A 6 16.68 -43.59 6.28
C GLY A 6 16.13 -42.37 7.02
N GLU A 7 16.75 -41.99 8.15
CA GLU A 7 16.39 -40.78 8.91
C GLU A 7 16.64 -39.49 8.09
N THR A 8 17.76 -39.40 7.37
CA THR A 8 18.03 -38.23 6.50
C THR A 8 17.05 -38.11 5.33
N LEU A 9 16.61 -39.22 4.74
CA LEU A 9 15.60 -39.20 3.66
C LEU A 9 14.21 -38.83 4.19
N GLN A 10 13.85 -39.26 5.40
CA GLN A 10 12.62 -38.83 6.06
C GLN A 10 12.65 -37.35 6.45
N LEU A 11 13.79 -36.84 6.91
CA LEU A 11 13.97 -35.42 7.18
C LEU A 11 13.94 -34.59 5.90
N ALA A 12 14.58 -35.03 4.82
CA ALA A 12 14.61 -34.34 3.54
C ALA A 12 13.21 -34.26 2.91
N SER A 13 12.46 -35.37 2.90
CA SER A 13 11.06 -35.38 2.43
C SER A 13 10.14 -34.54 3.31
N GLY A 14 10.31 -34.59 4.63
CA GLY A 14 9.59 -33.73 5.57
C GLY A 14 9.89 -32.24 5.39
N LEU A 15 11.14 -31.88 5.08
CA LEU A 15 11.55 -30.52 4.76
C LEU A 15 10.99 -30.05 3.41
N SER A 16 11.02 -30.91 2.38
CA SER A 16 10.46 -30.60 1.06
C SER A 16 8.97 -30.27 1.16
N ASN A 17 8.19 -31.11 1.85
CA ASN A 17 6.75 -30.88 2.03
C ASN A 17 6.47 -29.57 2.79
N ARG A 18 7.29 -29.25 3.81
CA ARG A 18 7.18 -27.96 4.52
C ARG A 18 7.58 -26.79 3.63
N LEU A 19 8.64 -26.91 2.83
CA LEU A 19 9.09 -25.88 1.91
C LEU A 19 8.03 -25.56 0.85
N ASP A 20 7.33 -26.57 0.33
CA ASP A 20 6.23 -26.38 -0.60
C ASP A 20 5.06 -25.63 0.04
N GLU A 21 4.72 -25.92 1.30
CA GLU A 21 3.72 -25.15 2.05
C GLU A 21 4.17 -23.69 2.29
N PHE A 22 5.43 -23.47 2.65
CA PHE A 22 6.00 -22.12 2.84
C PHE A 22 6.30 -21.39 1.52
N SER A 23 6.30 -22.08 0.38
CA SER A 23 6.41 -21.43 -0.93
C SER A 23 5.24 -20.48 -1.18
N THR A 24 4.05 -20.84 -0.65
CA THR A 24 2.84 -20.01 -0.72
C THR A 24 2.97 -18.72 0.09
N PHE A 25 3.71 -18.75 1.20
CA PHE A 25 4.03 -17.58 2.02
C PHE A 25 4.90 -16.59 1.23
N GLY A 26 5.96 -17.08 0.59
CA GLY A 26 6.82 -16.27 -0.27
C GLY A 26 6.07 -15.68 -1.47
N ALA A 27 5.23 -16.49 -2.13
CA ALA A 27 4.39 -16.07 -3.24
C ALA A 27 3.37 -14.99 -2.85
N ALA A 28 2.91 -14.96 -1.59
CA ALA A 28 1.98 -13.95 -1.10
C ALA A 28 2.65 -12.62 -0.73
N LEU A 29 3.89 -12.64 -0.22
CA LEU A 29 4.65 -11.44 0.16
C LEU A 29 5.33 -10.75 -1.03
N LEU A 30 5.73 -11.50 -2.04
CA LEU A 30 6.44 -10.97 -3.21
C LEU A 30 5.67 -9.83 -3.92
N PRO A 31 4.35 -9.94 -4.20
CA PRO A 31 3.55 -8.84 -4.75
C PRO A 31 3.59 -7.57 -3.90
N LEU A 32 3.53 -7.71 -2.56
CA LEU A 32 3.57 -6.56 -1.65
C LEU A 32 4.93 -5.88 -1.71
N TRP A 33 6.02 -6.65 -1.68
CA TRP A 33 7.36 -6.11 -1.76
C TRP A 33 7.63 -5.39 -3.09
N LYS A 34 7.16 -5.95 -4.22
CA LYS A 34 7.24 -5.29 -5.53
C LYS A 34 6.51 -3.95 -5.54
N ALA A 35 5.27 -3.94 -5.04
CA ALA A 35 4.48 -2.71 -4.93
C ALA A 35 5.16 -1.68 -4.01
N ALA A 36 5.60 -2.09 -2.82
CA ALA A 36 6.29 -1.22 -1.87
C ALA A 36 7.59 -0.64 -2.42
N LYS A 37 8.42 -1.46 -3.09
CA LYS A 37 9.66 -1.02 -3.74
C LYS A 37 9.41 0.03 -4.82
N SER A 38 8.27 -0.04 -5.51
CA SER A 38 7.90 0.94 -6.54
C SER A 38 7.53 2.32 -5.98
N THR A 39 7.23 2.44 -4.68
CA THR A 39 6.89 3.75 -4.08
C THR A 39 8.06 4.73 -4.05
N ARG A 40 9.30 4.23 -4.17
CA ARG A 40 10.52 5.07 -4.34
C ARG A 40 10.43 6.02 -5.54
N TRP A 41 9.67 5.68 -6.58
CA TRP A 41 9.47 6.55 -7.74
C TRP A 41 8.67 7.81 -7.40
N LEU A 42 7.87 7.79 -6.32
CA LEU A 42 7.09 8.94 -5.86
C LEU A 42 7.94 9.90 -5.02
N SER A 43 8.81 9.36 -4.17
CA SER A 43 9.76 10.13 -3.37
C SER A 43 10.92 9.24 -2.93
N PRO A 44 12.17 9.75 -2.92
CA PRO A 44 13.32 9.04 -2.33
C PRO A 44 13.08 8.60 -0.88
N LEU A 45 12.25 9.35 -0.14
CA LEU A 45 11.92 9.09 1.27
C LEU A 45 11.09 7.81 1.47
N TYR A 46 10.43 7.32 0.41
CA TYR A 46 9.62 6.10 0.44
C TYR A 46 10.41 4.85 0.08
N SER A 47 11.74 4.88 0.18
CA SER A 47 12.55 3.69 -0.05
C SER A 47 12.17 2.58 0.95
N PHE A 48 11.73 1.44 0.41
CA PHE A 48 11.40 0.25 1.19
C PHE A 48 12.30 -0.92 0.78
N GLY A 49 13.23 -1.28 1.67
CA GLY A 49 14.25 -2.29 1.45
C GLY A 49 13.82 -3.71 1.85
N PHE A 50 14.62 -4.71 1.45
CA PHE A 50 14.37 -6.09 1.87
C PHE A 50 14.59 -6.30 3.38
N SER A 51 15.57 -5.61 3.98
CA SER A 51 15.78 -5.66 5.44
C SER A 51 14.54 -5.24 6.22
N GLN A 52 13.95 -4.10 5.83
CA GLN A 52 12.71 -3.57 6.43
C GLN A 52 11.53 -4.53 6.25
N LEU A 53 11.43 -5.20 5.09
CA LEU A 53 10.43 -6.26 4.90
C LEU A 53 10.64 -7.39 5.91
N MET A 54 11.88 -7.85 6.08
CA MET A 54 12.19 -8.93 7.02
C MET A 54 11.93 -8.54 8.48
N ASP A 55 12.13 -7.27 8.83
CA ASP A 55 11.76 -6.75 10.15
C ASP A 55 10.24 -6.80 10.37
N CYS A 56 9.45 -6.37 9.37
CA CYS A 56 7.98 -6.49 9.41
C CYS A 56 7.53 -7.96 9.52
N VAL A 57 8.19 -8.87 8.81
CA VAL A 57 7.90 -10.31 8.85
C VAL A 57 8.18 -10.87 10.24
N ARG A 58 9.34 -10.55 10.83
CA ARG A 58 9.67 -10.99 12.20
C ARG A 58 8.63 -10.49 13.20
N GLU A 59 8.19 -9.25 13.06
CA GLU A 59 7.15 -8.68 13.92
C GLU A 59 5.80 -9.38 13.74
N GLY A 60 5.36 -9.59 12.49
CA GLY A 60 4.13 -10.33 12.19
C GLY A 60 4.13 -11.77 12.71
N LEU A 61 5.30 -12.42 12.74
CA LEU A 61 5.47 -13.75 13.33
C LEU A 61 5.43 -13.71 14.87
N ARG A 62 6.07 -12.72 15.50
CA ARG A 62 6.07 -12.53 16.97
C ARG A 62 4.67 -12.36 17.53
N GLN A 63 3.85 -11.54 16.87
CA GLN A 63 2.46 -11.27 17.29
C GLN A 63 1.55 -12.51 17.30
N ARG A 64 1.97 -13.62 16.68
CA ARG A 64 1.19 -14.87 16.55
C ARG A 64 1.80 -16.09 17.24
N GLN A 65 2.84 -15.91 18.07
CA GLN A 65 3.49 -17.04 18.76
C GLN A 65 2.58 -17.82 19.73
N GLY A 66 1.37 -17.34 20.05
CA GLY A 66 0.44 -17.99 21.01
C GLY A 66 -0.66 -18.90 20.43
N GLY A 67 -0.70 -19.17 19.12
CA GLY A 67 -1.78 -19.97 18.51
C GLY A 67 -1.52 -21.48 18.55
N GLY A 68 -1.94 -22.17 19.61
CA GLY A 68 -1.96 -23.63 19.68
C GLY A 68 -3.29 -24.22 19.17
N GLY A 69 -3.25 -25.10 18.16
CA GLY A 69 -4.38 -26.00 17.86
C GLY A 69 -4.98 -25.98 16.44
N SER A 70 -4.47 -25.20 15.48
CA SER A 70 -5.01 -25.19 14.11
C SER A 70 -4.30 -26.16 13.15
N GLN A 71 -5.02 -26.63 12.12
CA GLN A 71 -4.45 -27.37 11.00
C GLN A 71 -3.31 -26.56 10.35
N GLN A 72 -2.23 -27.24 9.95
CA GLN A 72 -0.98 -26.62 9.48
C GLN A 72 -1.19 -25.63 8.32
N SER A 73 -2.09 -25.92 7.38
CA SER A 73 -2.43 -25.04 6.25
C SER A 73 -3.15 -23.75 6.68
N ALA A 74 -4.09 -23.84 7.62
CA ALA A 74 -4.77 -22.68 8.19
C ALA A 74 -3.76 -21.79 8.95
N ARG A 75 -2.83 -22.41 9.67
CA ARG A 75 -1.75 -21.71 10.37
C ARG A 75 -0.82 -20.96 9.41
N VAL A 76 -0.42 -21.56 8.29
CA VAL A 76 0.42 -20.89 7.28
C VAL A 76 -0.29 -19.67 6.69
N LYS A 77 -1.58 -19.79 6.38
CA LYS A 77 -2.40 -18.67 5.91
C LYS A 77 -2.51 -17.55 6.96
N ASP A 78 -2.82 -17.90 8.20
CA ASP A 78 -2.93 -16.92 9.30
C ASP A 78 -1.62 -16.18 9.55
N LEU A 79 -0.49 -16.88 9.51
CA LEU A 79 0.84 -16.29 9.61
C LEU A 79 1.13 -15.36 8.43
N THR A 80 0.78 -15.78 7.21
CA THR A 80 0.91 -14.97 6.00
C THR A 80 0.11 -13.67 6.12
N ASP A 81 -1.15 -13.77 6.52
CA ASP A 81 -2.04 -12.62 6.70
C ASP A 81 -1.58 -11.71 7.84
N SER A 82 -0.95 -12.27 8.89
CA SER A 82 -0.31 -11.51 9.96
C SER A 82 0.88 -10.69 9.45
N CYS A 83 1.80 -11.31 8.71
CA CYS A 83 2.97 -10.64 8.14
C CYS A 83 2.58 -9.57 7.12
N LEU A 84 1.57 -9.84 6.28
CA LEU A 84 1.03 -8.86 5.33
C LEU A 84 0.45 -7.65 6.06
N ARG A 85 -0.35 -7.87 7.12
CA ARG A 85 -0.92 -6.78 7.92
C ARG A 85 0.13 -5.96 8.65
N ALA A 86 1.14 -6.61 9.24
CA ALA A 86 2.26 -5.92 9.88
C ALA A 86 2.99 -5.01 8.88
N THR A 87 3.32 -5.54 7.70
CA THR A 87 3.99 -4.78 6.63
C THR A 87 3.12 -3.63 6.11
N LEU A 88 1.82 -3.85 5.90
CA LEU A 88 0.90 -2.79 5.45
C LEU A 88 0.71 -1.71 6.51
N THR A 89 0.68 -2.07 7.79
CA THR A 89 0.60 -1.12 8.90
C THR A 89 1.85 -0.24 8.93
N GLU A 90 3.03 -0.85 8.82
CA GLU A 90 4.29 -0.11 8.72
C GLU A 90 4.30 0.85 7.52
N LEU A 91 3.91 0.37 6.33
CA LEU A 91 3.86 1.21 5.13
C LEU A 91 2.83 2.35 5.24
N SER A 92 1.70 2.11 5.91
CA SER A 92 0.68 3.15 6.14
C SER A 92 1.19 4.29 7.04
N SER A 93 2.14 4.00 7.92
CA SER A 93 2.75 5.00 8.80
C SER A 93 3.78 5.88 8.10
N ARG A 94 4.36 5.38 7.00
CA ARG A 94 5.43 6.05 6.23
C ARG A 94 4.92 6.83 5.03
N LEU A 95 3.83 6.37 4.42
CA LEU A 95 3.28 6.94 3.20
C LEU A 95 2.13 7.90 3.52
N GLY A 96 2.07 9.03 2.82
CA GLY A 96 0.87 9.86 2.83
C GLY A 96 -0.35 9.10 2.29
N GLU A 97 -1.55 9.44 2.76
CA GLU A 97 -2.78 8.68 2.48
C GLU A 97 -3.00 8.37 0.99
N ALA A 98 -2.84 9.37 0.11
CA ALA A 98 -3.04 9.18 -1.33
C ALA A 98 -2.00 8.23 -1.95
N HIS A 99 -0.76 8.25 -1.45
CA HIS A 99 0.30 7.33 -1.90
C HIS A 99 0.09 5.92 -1.33
N PHE A 100 -0.44 5.82 -0.11
CA PHE A 100 -0.82 4.54 0.47
C PHE A 100 -1.99 3.91 -0.30
N ASP A 101 -3.01 4.68 -0.67
CA ASP A 101 -4.11 4.19 -1.51
C ASP A 101 -3.61 3.71 -2.89
N ALA A 102 -2.64 4.42 -3.48
CA ALA A 102 -1.99 3.99 -4.72
C ALA A 102 -1.16 2.69 -4.53
N LEU A 103 -0.45 2.55 -3.42
CA LEU A 103 0.26 1.32 -3.05
C LEU A 103 -0.73 0.15 -2.93
N MET A 104 -1.86 0.35 -2.27
CA MET A 104 -2.88 -0.70 -2.08
C MET A 104 -3.45 -1.17 -3.41
N LEU A 105 -3.69 -0.24 -4.35
CA LEU A 105 -4.09 -0.59 -5.71
C LEU A 105 -3.00 -1.38 -6.46
N ALA A 106 -1.74 -0.94 -6.37
CA ALA A 106 -0.62 -1.64 -6.98
C ALA A 106 -0.45 -3.05 -6.41
N PHE A 107 -0.58 -3.21 -5.09
CA PHE A 107 -0.52 -4.51 -4.42
C PHE A 107 -1.66 -5.44 -4.87
N ALA A 108 -2.90 -4.94 -4.96
CA ALA A 108 -4.03 -5.71 -5.47
C ALA A 108 -3.78 -6.21 -6.91
N LEU A 109 -3.25 -5.34 -7.78
CA LEU A 109 -2.91 -5.70 -9.16
C LEU A 109 -1.76 -6.71 -9.26
N GLU A 110 -0.70 -6.56 -8.47
CA GLU A 110 0.42 -7.50 -8.45
C GLU A 110 -0.04 -8.90 -7.98
N ARG A 111 -0.98 -8.98 -7.04
CA ARG A 111 -1.58 -10.28 -6.64
C ARG A 111 -2.39 -10.90 -7.76
N LEU A 112 -3.19 -10.11 -8.47
CA LEU A 112 -3.96 -10.55 -9.62
C LEU A 112 -3.06 -11.02 -10.77
N LEU A 113 -1.96 -10.31 -11.02
CA LEU A 113 -0.93 -10.68 -12.00
C LEU A 113 -0.25 -11.99 -11.61
N ALA A 114 0.14 -12.14 -10.34
CA ALA A 114 0.76 -13.38 -9.84
C ALA A 114 -0.15 -14.60 -9.97
N ARG A 115 -1.47 -14.41 -9.90
CA ARG A 115 -2.48 -15.46 -10.10
C ARG A 115 -2.88 -15.67 -11.57
N GLY A 116 -2.33 -14.89 -12.51
CA GLY A 116 -2.70 -14.94 -13.92
C GLY A 116 -4.13 -14.47 -14.21
N GLN A 117 -4.78 -13.79 -13.25
CA GLN A 117 -6.16 -13.29 -13.38
C GLN A 117 -6.22 -11.96 -14.15
N VAL A 118 -5.08 -11.32 -14.36
CA VAL A 118 -4.93 -10.05 -15.10
C VAL A 118 -3.74 -10.17 -16.04
N ARG A 119 -3.89 -9.64 -17.25
CA ARG A 119 -2.76 -9.51 -18.19
C ARG A 119 -1.94 -8.27 -17.86
N PRO A 120 -0.60 -8.28 -18.05
CA PRO A 120 0.25 -7.11 -17.82
C PRO A 120 -0.23 -5.86 -18.56
N GLU A 121 -0.76 -6.02 -19.77
CA GLU A 121 -1.34 -4.96 -20.59
C GLU A 121 -2.57 -4.32 -19.93
N GLN A 122 -3.45 -5.12 -19.33
CA GLN A 122 -4.64 -4.65 -18.62
C GLN A 122 -4.26 -3.89 -17.34
N ALA A 123 -3.28 -4.42 -16.58
CA ALA A 123 -2.73 -3.72 -15.42
C ALA A 123 -2.12 -2.36 -15.81
N ALA A 124 -1.35 -2.32 -16.90
CA ALA A 124 -0.76 -1.09 -17.42
C ALA A 124 -1.83 -0.09 -17.90
N LEU A 125 -2.93 -0.56 -18.51
CA LEU A 125 -4.06 0.31 -18.88
C LEU A 125 -4.77 0.87 -17.63
N LEU A 126 -4.87 0.10 -16.56
CA LEU A 126 -5.50 0.55 -15.31
C LEU A 126 -4.62 1.55 -14.55
N LEU A 127 -3.30 1.37 -14.53
CA LEU A 127 -2.35 2.28 -13.86
C LEU A 127 -1.95 3.48 -14.74
N GLY A 128 -1.98 3.34 -16.05
CA GLY A 128 -1.50 4.33 -17.00
C GLY A 128 -2.32 5.62 -17.03
N ARG A 129 -1.62 6.74 -17.17
CA ARG A 129 -2.15 8.11 -17.27
C ARG A 129 -2.61 8.50 -18.68
N ARG A 130 -2.92 7.55 -19.58
CA ARG A 130 -3.41 7.94 -20.92
C ARG A 130 -4.70 8.73 -20.73
N THR A 131 -4.55 10.03 -20.93
CA THR A 131 -5.57 11.07 -20.94
C THR A 131 -6.56 10.68 -22.01
N LEU A 132 -7.62 10.01 -21.58
CA LEU A 132 -8.86 10.01 -22.31
C LEU A 132 -9.53 11.29 -21.84
N SER A 133 -9.28 12.36 -22.58
CA SER A 133 -9.89 13.66 -22.36
C SER A 133 -11.41 13.50 -22.33
N CYS A 134 -11.98 13.48 -21.12
CA CYS A 134 -13.41 13.44 -20.91
C CYS A 134 -13.96 14.86 -21.09
N LEU A 135 -14.22 15.22 -22.35
CA LEU A 135 -15.27 16.19 -22.60
C LEU A 135 -16.60 15.47 -22.35
N ARG A 136 -17.42 16.05 -21.47
CA ARG A 136 -18.85 15.76 -21.35
C ARG A 136 -19.47 15.81 -22.75
N LEU A 137 -19.64 14.67 -23.38
CA LEU A 137 -20.31 14.55 -24.67
C LEU A 137 -21.25 13.35 -24.59
N ALA A 138 -22.42 13.51 -25.21
CA ALA A 138 -23.47 12.50 -25.29
C ALA A 138 -22.92 11.11 -25.70
N MET A 139 -23.59 10.04 -25.27
CA MET A 139 -23.23 8.64 -25.57
C MET A 139 -22.98 8.36 -27.06
N THR A 140 -23.60 9.15 -27.94
CA THR A 140 -23.38 9.13 -29.39
C THR A 140 -21.95 9.47 -29.81
N SER A 141 -21.21 10.32 -29.08
CA SER A 141 -19.80 10.63 -29.38
C SER A 141 -18.84 9.56 -28.85
N LEU A 142 -19.18 8.87 -27.76
CA LEU A 142 -18.35 7.83 -27.12
C LEU A 142 -18.12 6.64 -28.07
N LEU A 143 -19.10 6.29 -28.89
CA LEU A 143 -19.01 5.18 -29.85
C LEU A 143 -17.93 5.39 -30.95
N SER A 144 -17.42 6.60 -31.11
CA SER A 144 -16.33 6.92 -32.05
C SER A 144 -14.93 6.88 -31.41
N TRP A 145 -14.83 6.67 -30.09
CA TRP A 145 -13.55 6.78 -29.40
C TRP A 145 -12.61 5.62 -29.73
N PRO A 146 -11.39 5.90 -30.23
CA PRO A 146 -10.40 4.87 -30.54
C PRO A 146 -10.09 3.94 -29.36
N SER A 147 -10.20 4.47 -28.14
CA SER A 147 -9.94 3.74 -26.90
C SER A 147 -11.07 2.79 -26.52
N LEU A 148 -12.33 3.13 -26.82
CA LEU A 148 -13.48 2.23 -26.69
C LEU A 148 -13.39 1.09 -27.71
N SER A 149 -13.04 1.41 -28.95
CA SER A 149 -12.81 0.41 -30.00
C SER A 149 -11.60 -0.49 -29.71
N ARG A 150 -10.58 0.01 -29.02
CA ARG A 150 -9.44 -0.79 -28.57
C ARG A 150 -9.83 -1.70 -27.40
N LEU A 151 -10.49 -1.16 -26.36
CA LEU A 151 -10.96 -1.95 -25.22
C LEU A 151 -11.93 -3.04 -25.69
N SER A 152 -12.85 -2.71 -26.60
CA SER A 152 -13.80 -3.66 -27.15
C SER A 152 -13.13 -4.82 -27.88
N ARG A 153 -12.00 -4.60 -28.56
CA ARG A 153 -11.27 -5.65 -29.28
C ARG A 153 -10.37 -6.49 -28.38
N GLN A 154 -9.79 -5.88 -27.34
CA GLN A 154 -8.73 -6.51 -26.54
C GLN A 154 -9.23 -7.12 -25.23
N SER A 155 -10.30 -6.60 -24.64
CA SER A 155 -10.70 -6.96 -23.27
C SER A 155 -12.22 -7.04 -23.04
N CYS A 156 -13.04 -6.37 -23.86
CA CYS A 156 -14.50 -6.38 -23.68
C CYS A 156 -15.23 -6.61 -25.01
N PRO A 157 -15.19 -7.82 -25.59
CA PRO A 157 -15.87 -8.11 -26.84
C PRO A 157 -17.38 -7.81 -26.71
N GLY A 158 -17.95 -7.17 -27.74
CA GLY A 158 -19.37 -6.76 -27.76
C GLY A 158 -19.69 -5.44 -27.03
N LEU A 159 -18.69 -4.74 -26.48
CA LEU A 159 -18.90 -3.46 -25.77
C LEU A 159 -19.60 -2.41 -26.62
N LEU A 160 -19.15 -2.19 -27.87
CA LEU A 160 -19.73 -1.18 -28.75
C LEU A 160 -21.18 -1.50 -29.11
N ASP A 161 -21.49 -2.78 -29.37
CA ASP A 161 -22.85 -3.21 -29.68
C ASP A 161 -23.77 -3.11 -28.47
N SER A 162 -23.26 -3.44 -27.28
CA SER A 162 -24.01 -3.28 -26.03
C SER A 162 -24.34 -1.81 -25.75
N LEU A 163 -23.36 -0.91 -25.88
CA LEU A 163 -23.57 0.53 -25.65
C LEU A 163 -24.64 1.09 -26.59
N ARG A 164 -24.69 0.64 -27.84
CA ARG A 164 -25.72 1.02 -28.82
C ARG A 164 -27.09 0.48 -28.49
N ARG A 165 -27.18 -0.80 -28.11
CA ARG A 165 -28.47 -1.49 -27.90
C ARG A 165 -29.11 -1.19 -26.56
N PHE A 166 -28.31 -0.91 -25.53
CA PHE A 166 -28.77 -0.79 -24.14
C PHE A 166 -28.45 0.58 -23.52
N GLU A 167 -28.44 1.65 -24.32
CA GLU A 167 -28.00 3.00 -23.91
C GLU A 167 -28.64 3.48 -22.59
N LYS A 168 -29.96 3.35 -22.43
CA LYS A 168 -30.67 3.77 -21.21
C LYS A 168 -30.19 3.00 -19.96
N LEU A 169 -29.99 1.68 -20.10
CA LEU A 169 -29.49 0.84 -19.01
C LEU A 169 -28.03 1.17 -18.66
N TRP A 170 -27.23 1.57 -19.65
CA TRP A 170 -25.86 2.04 -19.42
C TRP A 170 -25.82 3.34 -18.64
N LEU A 171 -26.70 4.30 -18.96
CA LEU A 171 -26.83 5.54 -18.20
C LEU A 171 -27.26 5.27 -16.75
N GLU A 172 -28.21 4.37 -16.54
CA GLU A 172 -28.61 3.95 -15.19
C GLU A 172 -27.48 3.24 -14.43
N TYR A 173 -26.76 2.33 -15.10
CA TYR A 173 -25.65 1.59 -14.52
C TYR A 173 -24.52 2.54 -14.09
N LEU A 174 -24.13 3.49 -14.94
CA LEU A 174 -23.09 4.50 -14.64
C LEU A 174 -23.58 5.57 -13.66
N GLY A 175 -24.89 5.73 -13.48
CA GLY A 175 -25.51 6.60 -12.49
C GLY A 175 -25.45 6.06 -11.06
N ARG A 176 -25.22 4.76 -10.88
CA ARG A 176 -25.13 4.10 -9.56
C ARG A 176 -23.71 4.20 -8.95
N PRO A 177 -23.57 3.99 -7.63
CA PRO A 177 -22.27 3.77 -7.02
C PRO A 177 -21.51 2.62 -7.69
N VAL A 178 -20.18 2.70 -7.68
CA VAL A 178 -19.33 1.66 -8.31
C VAL A 178 -19.50 0.33 -7.57
N VAL A 179 -20.05 -0.66 -8.25
CA VAL A 179 -20.22 -2.03 -7.73
C VAL A 179 -19.66 -3.02 -8.75
N LEU A 180 -18.53 -3.64 -8.45
CA LEU A 180 -17.86 -4.59 -9.36
C LEU A 180 -18.57 -5.95 -9.46
N ALA A 181 -19.46 -6.27 -8.51
CA ALA A 181 -20.30 -7.46 -8.57
C ALA A 181 -21.39 -7.35 -9.65
N ALA A 182 -21.87 -6.13 -9.92
CA ALA A 182 -22.92 -5.91 -10.92
C ALA A 182 -22.41 -6.24 -12.33
N SER A 183 -23.28 -6.82 -13.16
CA SER A 183 -22.99 -7.04 -14.57
C SER A 183 -23.34 -5.79 -15.37
N PRO A 184 -22.43 -5.31 -16.24
CA PRO A 184 -22.77 -4.25 -17.16
C PRO A 184 -23.88 -4.71 -18.12
N PRO A 185 -24.75 -3.79 -18.57
CA PRO A 185 -25.81 -4.11 -19.52
C PRO A 185 -25.25 -4.79 -20.77
N GLY A 186 -25.92 -5.84 -21.27
CA GLY A 186 -25.56 -6.52 -22.51
C GLY A 186 -24.18 -7.20 -22.54
N LEU A 187 -23.44 -7.23 -21.43
CA LEU A 187 -22.11 -7.81 -21.33
C LEU A 187 -22.07 -8.83 -20.19
N ASN A 188 -22.02 -10.10 -20.56
CA ASN A 188 -21.92 -11.20 -19.60
C ASN A 188 -20.46 -11.62 -19.42
N ARG A 189 -20.12 -12.10 -18.21
CA ARG A 189 -18.83 -12.74 -17.89
C ARG A 189 -17.59 -11.85 -18.01
N LEU A 190 -17.71 -10.54 -17.77
CA LEU A 190 -16.51 -9.71 -17.59
C LEU A 190 -15.82 -10.02 -16.27
N SER A 191 -14.50 -10.17 -16.32
CA SER A 191 -13.65 -10.20 -15.14
C SER A 191 -13.74 -8.88 -14.37
N VAL A 192 -13.36 -8.91 -13.09
CA VAL A 192 -13.38 -7.72 -12.22
C VAL A 192 -12.51 -6.60 -12.80
N VAL A 193 -11.36 -6.93 -13.39
CA VAL A 193 -10.46 -5.94 -14.00
C VAL A 193 -11.00 -5.37 -15.30
N GLU A 194 -11.67 -6.16 -16.12
CA GLU A 194 -12.38 -5.65 -17.30
C GLU A 194 -13.48 -4.67 -16.92
N LYS A 195 -14.22 -4.95 -15.84
CA LYS A 195 -15.19 -3.99 -15.28
C LYS A 195 -14.50 -2.72 -14.81
N CYS A 196 -13.37 -2.81 -14.12
CA CYS A 196 -12.60 -1.64 -13.68
C CYS A 196 -12.10 -0.79 -14.87
N LEU A 197 -11.58 -1.43 -15.92
CA LEU A 197 -11.16 -0.75 -17.15
C LEU A 197 -12.34 -0.03 -17.82
N LEU A 198 -13.49 -0.68 -17.88
CA LEU A 198 -14.70 -0.12 -18.44
C LEU A 198 -15.17 1.12 -17.65
N TRP A 199 -15.22 1.04 -16.33
CA TRP A 199 -15.55 2.20 -15.48
C TRP A 199 -14.51 3.32 -15.61
N LYS A 200 -13.21 3.00 -15.61
CA LYS A 200 -12.13 3.96 -15.83
C LYS A 200 -12.24 4.66 -17.18
N LEU A 201 -12.81 4.02 -18.20
CA LEU A 201 -12.96 4.55 -19.54
C LEU A 201 -14.21 5.42 -19.69
N LEU A 202 -15.35 4.93 -19.17
CA LEU A 202 -16.66 5.55 -19.35
C LEU A 202 -16.98 6.63 -18.31
N LYS A 203 -16.39 6.52 -17.10
CA LYS A 203 -16.63 7.44 -15.98
C LYS A 203 -15.33 7.72 -15.19
N PRO A 204 -14.38 8.45 -15.77
CA PRO A 204 -13.01 8.49 -15.22
C PRO A 204 -12.91 9.26 -13.91
N GLU A 205 -13.86 10.17 -13.64
CA GLU A 205 -14.02 10.84 -12.35
C GLU A 205 -14.34 9.86 -11.20
N ALA A 206 -14.94 8.71 -11.49
CA ALA A 206 -15.24 7.67 -10.50
C ALA A 206 -14.05 6.73 -10.25
N PHE A 207 -12.90 6.95 -10.89
CA PHE A 207 -11.77 6.01 -10.84
C PHE A 207 -11.23 5.77 -9.43
N SER A 208 -11.25 6.77 -8.55
CA SER A 208 -10.88 6.57 -7.13
C SER A 208 -11.78 5.52 -6.45
N SER A 209 -13.09 5.60 -6.68
CA SER A 209 -14.04 4.60 -6.17
C SER A 209 -13.86 3.23 -6.82
N VAL A 210 -13.51 3.18 -8.12
CA VAL A 210 -13.18 1.93 -8.83
C VAL A 210 -11.93 1.28 -8.26
N ALA A 211 -10.88 2.06 -8.02
CA ALA A 211 -9.65 1.59 -7.39
C ALA A 211 -9.94 1.02 -6.00
N GLN A 212 -10.69 1.75 -5.17
CA GLN A 212 -11.06 1.25 -3.84
C GLN A 212 -11.91 -0.02 -3.91
N ALA A 213 -12.85 -0.11 -4.85
CA ALA A 213 -13.66 -1.31 -5.04
C ALA A 213 -12.79 -2.52 -5.45
N LEU A 214 -11.78 -2.32 -6.29
CA LEU A 214 -10.82 -3.38 -6.67
C LEU A 214 -9.96 -3.80 -5.48
N VAL A 215 -9.45 -2.83 -4.70
CA VAL A 215 -8.71 -3.08 -3.47
C VAL A 215 -9.54 -3.88 -2.48
N ASN A 216 -10.81 -3.48 -2.26
CA ASN A 216 -11.73 -4.19 -1.38
C ASN A 216 -12.01 -5.62 -1.86
N HIS A 217 -12.19 -5.81 -3.17
CA HIS A 217 -12.41 -7.12 -3.77
C HIS A 217 -11.20 -8.06 -3.55
N GLU A 218 -9.98 -7.57 -3.78
CA GLU A 218 -8.78 -8.41 -3.72
C GLU A 218 -8.17 -8.58 -2.33
N LEU A 219 -8.19 -7.52 -1.53
CA LEU A 219 -7.49 -7.49 -0.25
C LEU A 219 -8.44 -7.68 0.93
N GLY A 220 -9.71 -7.26 0.82
CA GLY A 220 -10.73 -7.46 1.84
C GLY A 220 -10.23 -7.14 3.25
N ALA A 221 -10.18 -8.16 4.10
CA ALA A 221 -9.75 -8.08 5.51
C ALA A 221 -8.24 -7.86 5.74
N LEU A 222 -7.41 -7.89 4.69
CA LEU A 222 -5.98 -7.59 4.79
C LEU A 222 -5.70 -6.09 4.90
N GLN A 223 -6.66 -5.25 4.54
CA GLN A 223 -6.48 -3.80 4.64
C GLN A 223 -6.31 -3.40 6.10
N PRO A 224 -5.25 -2.66 6.45
CA PRO A 224 -5.12 -2.14 7.81
C PRO A 224 -6.26 -1.15 8.07
N ALA A 225 -6.74 -1.13 9.32
CA ALA A 225 -7.66 -0.08 9.73
C ALA A 225 -6.97 1.28 9.56
N ARG A 226 -7.66 2.26 8.95
CA ARG A 226 -7.17 3.63 8.89
C ARG A 226 -7.11 4.18 10.32
N GLN A 227 -5.90 4.23 10.87
CA GLN A 227 -5.68 4.77 12.21
C GLN A 227 -5.40 6.26 12.10
N PRO A 228 -5.93 7.08 13.02
CA PRO A 228 -5.52 8.49 13.10
C PRO A 228 -4.03 8.57 13.39
N TYR A 229 -3.36 9.58 12.84
CA TYR A 229 -1.96 9.85 13.12
C TYR A 229 -1.73 9.96 14.63
N SER A 230 -0.73 9.24 15.14
CA SER A 230 -0.31 9.29 16.54
C SER A 230 1.20 9.19 16.62
N ILE A 231 1.84 10.31 16.96
CA ILE A 231 3.29 10.36 17.17
C ILE A 231 3.74 9.44 18.30
N ARG A 232 2.89 9.22 19.31
CA ARG A 232 3.15 8.29 20.41
C ARG A 232 3.32 6.87 19.91
N ARG A 233 2.43 6.41 19.01
CA ARG A 233 2.55 5.08 18.40
C ARG A 233 3.83 4.95 17.57
N LEU A 234 4.21 6.00 16.83
CA LEU A 234 5.46 5.99 16.05
C LEU A 234 6.69 5.90 16.96
N HIS A 235 6.68 6.64 18.08
CA HIS A 235 7.73 6.60 19.09
C HIS A 235 7.84 5.20 19.72
N ASP A 236 6.72 4.63 20.18
CA ASP A 236 6.70 3.34 20.86
C ASP A 236 6.98 2.16 19.91
N ALA A 237 6.71 2.33 18.61
CA ALA A 237 7.03 1.34 17.58
C ALA A 237 8.51 1.34 17.18
N SER A 238 9.29 2.38 17.50
CA SER A 238 10.73 2.43 17.20
C SER A 238 11.47 1.46 18.13
N PRO A 239 12.05 0.37 17.60
CA PRO A 239 12.71 -0.63 18.44
C PRO A 239 14.04 -0.13 19.00
N ASP A 240 14.65 0.87 18.35
CA ASP A 240 15.90 1.49 18.77
C ASP A 240 15.65 2.98 19.12
N PRO A 241 15.92 3.40 20.37
CA PRO A 241 15.83 4.81 20.75
C PRO A 241 16.87 5.71 20.05
N ARG A 242 17.88 5.12 19.38
CA ARG A 242 18.89 5.85 18.59
C ARG A 242 18.45 6.09 17.15
N GLN A 243 17.36 5.47 16.71
CA GLN A 243 16.85 5.68 15.36
C GLN A 243 16.14 7.04 15.30
N PRO A 244 16.56 7.97 14.42
CA PRO A 244 15.92 9.27 14.32
C PRO A 244 14.52 9.15 13.73
N LEU A 245 13.56 9.86 14.32
CA LEU A 245 12.22 10.01 13.79
C LEU A 245 12.16 11.23 12.88
N LEU A 246 11.92 11.01 11.59
CA LEU A 246 11.76 12.08 10.60
C LEU A 246 10.27 12.39 10.41
N LEU A 247 9.86 13.60 10.78
CA LEU A 247 8.50 14.09 10.56
C LEU A 247 8.48 15.02 9.34
N ILE A 248 7.71 14.64 8.32
CA ILE A 248 7.62 15.41 7.08
C ILE A 248 6.39 16.31 7.16
N ARG A 249 6.61 17.63 7.03
CA ARG A 249 5.53 18.60 6.93
C ARG A 249 4.98 18.61 5.50
N PRO A 250 3.66 18.40 5.30
CA PRO A 250 3.07 18.59 3.97
C PRO A 250 3.12 20.09 3.59
N ALA A 251 3.45 20.38 2.33
CA ALA A 251 3.54 21.75 1.83
C ALA A 251 2.18 22.49 1.83
N SER A 252 1.06 21.76 1.84
CA SER A 252 -0.27 22.35 1.89
C SER A 252 -0.70 22.59 3.34
N HIS A 253 -0.90 23.86 3.71
CA HIS A 253 -1.65 24.26 4.91
C HIS A 253 -3.11 23.84 4.78
N ARG A 254 -3.40 22.56 5.03
CA ARG A 254 -4.76 22.12 5.34
C ARG A 254 -4.89 22.13 6.87
N PRO A 255 -5.83 22.91 7.45
CA PRO A 255 -5.96 23.07 8.90
C PRO A 255 -6.38 21.80 9.64
N MET A 256 -6.70 20.71 8.92
CA MET A 256 -7.10 19.42 9.50
C MET A 256 -5.93 18.50 9.87
N PHE A 257 -4.67 18.84 9.55
CA PHE A 257 -3.53 18.03 9.95
C PHE A 257 -2.85 18.65 11.17
N LEU A 258 -2.62 17.83 12.21
CA LEU A 258 -1.73 18.17 13.33
C LEU A 258 -0.37 18.56 12.75
N SER A 259 0.11 19.76 13.09
CA SER A 259 1.46 20.15 12.70
C SER A 259 2.47 19.20 13.37
N PRO A 260 3.59 18.87 12.71
CA PRO A 260 4.66 18.08 13.33
C PRO A 260 5.12 18.66 14.68
N GLU A 261 5.19 19.99 14.78
CA GLU A 261 5.52 20.72 16.01
C GLU A 261 4.52 20.44 17.14
N SER A 262 3.22 20.49 16.84
CA SER A 262 2.16 20.21 17.82
C SER A 262 2.24 18.75 18.30
N ALA A 263 2.48 17.81 17.39
CA ALA A 263 2.65 16.41 17.74
C ALA A 263 3.88 16.19 18.64
N VAL A 264 5.03 16.78 18.29
CA VAL A 264 6.23 16.70 19.13
C VAL A 264 5.99 17.32 20.51
N ASN A 265 5.30 18.45 20.59
CA ASN A 265 4.96 19.09 21.87
C ASN A 265 4.01 18.25 22.73
N GLN A 266 3.02 17.59 22.13
CA GLN A 266 2.18 16.63 22.83
C GLN A 266 3.02 15.47 23.39
N LEU A 267 3.90 14.89 22.57
CA LEU A 267 4.75 13.78 22.99
C LEU A 267 5.71 14.17 24.13
N ARG A 268 6.28 15.38 24.06
CA ARG A 268 7.12 15.95 25.13
C ARG A 268 6.36 16.11 26.43
N ALA A 269 5.12 16.61 26.37
CA ALA A 269 4.29 16.81 27.55
C ALA A 269 3.93 15.46 28.22
N GLU A 270 3.69 14.43 27.42
CA GLU A 270 3.39 13.07 27.89
C GLU A 270 4.61 12.36 28.48
N LEU A 271 5.73 12.34 27.76
CA LEU A 271 6.91 11.55 28.14
C LEU A 271 7.85 12.26 29.11
N ARG A 272 7.79 13.60 29.17
CA ARG A 272 8.61 14.44 30.05
C ARG A 272 10.08 14.01 30.04
N PRO A 273 10.77 14.09 28.88
CA PRO A 273 12.16 13.65 28.78
C PRO A 273 13.03 14.45 29.75
N ARG A 274 13.96 13.76 30.43
CA ARG A 274 14.85 14.37 31.43
C ARG A 274 15.70 15.49 30.85
N ARG A 275 16.05 15.39 29.57
CA ARG A 275 16.79 16.39 28.80
C ARG A 275 16.15 16.56 27.44
N LEU A 276 16.06 17.81 27.00
CA LEU A 276 15.53 18.20 25.70
C LEU A 276 16.38 19.33 25.12
N CYS A 277 17.05 19.05 24.01
CA CYS A 277 17.73 20.03 23.19
C CYS A 277 16.85 20.33 21.98
N THR A 278 16.46 21.60 21.79
CA THR A 278 15.73 22.03 20.59
C THR A 278 16.62 22.97 19.79
N VAL A 279 16.86 22.65 18.52
CA VAL A 279 17.65 23.47 17.61
C VAL A 279 16.82 23.78 16.36
N TYR A 280 16.76 25.06 16.03
CA TYR A 280 16.14 25.56 14.80
C TYR A 280 17.23 25.74 13.76
N VAL A 281 17.10 25.06 12.63
CA VAL A 281 18.10 25.07 11.56
C VAL A 281 17.52 25.83 10.38
N GLY A 282 17.96 27.08 10.22
CA GLY A 282 17.56 27.98 9.12
C GLY A 282 18.54 27.98 7.95
N GLY A 283 19.49 27.04 7.92
CA GLY A 283 20.49 26.91 6.85
C GLY A 283 21.81 27.63 7.09
N LEU A 284 21.98 28.32 8.22
CA LEU A 284 23.27 28.94 8.58
C LEU A 284 24.23 27.91 9.19
N GLN A 285 25.53 28.07 8.95
CA GLN A 285 26.57 27.16 9.48
C GLN A 285 26.55 27.07 11.01
N ARG A 286 26.23 28.18 11.70
CA ARG A 286 26.11 28.22 13.17
C ARG A 286 24.96 27.35 13.68
N ASP A 287 23.87 27.23 12.93
CA ASP A 287 22.71 26.44 13.34
C ASP A 287 23.06 24.93 13.26
N TRP A 288 23.84 24.55 12.24
CA TRP A 288 24.38 23.20 12.13
C TRP A 288 25.41 22.87 13.20
N GLN A 289 26.24 23.83 13.61
CA GLN A 289 27.16 23.66 14.74
C GLN A 289 26.39 23.40 16.04
N ALA A 290 25.36 24.21 16.33
CA ALA A 290 24.47 24.00 17.47
C ALA A 290 23.74 22.65 17.41
N ALA A 291 23.34 22.18 16.22
CA ALA A 291 22.73 20.86 16.04
C ALA A 291 23.71 19.72 16.36
N VAL A 292 24.97 19.83 15.95
CA VAL A 292 26.02 18.85 16.25
C VAL A 292 26.36 18.84 17.74
N GLU A 293 26.49 20.01 18.37
CA GLU A 293 26.72 20.12 19.82
C GLU A 293 25.57 19.51 20.62
N GLY A 294 24.33 19.84 20.26
CA GLY A 294 23.14 19.26 20.87
C GLY A 294 23.02 17.75 20.67
N PHE A 295 23.44 17.23 19.52
CA PHE A 295 23.52 15.80 19.26
C PHE A 295 24.52 15.11 20.18
N ASN A 296 25.73 15.65 20.29
CA ASN A 296 26.78 15.10 21.15
C ASN A 296 26.35 15.11 22.63
N ASP A 297 25.76 16.21 23.12
CA ASP A 297 25.23 16.27 24.49
C ASP A 297 24.14 15.23 24.73
N CYS A 298 23.18 15.08 23.81
CA CYS A 298 22.12 14.07 23.95
C CYS A 298 22.65 12.64 23.85
N ALA A 299 23.68 12.39 23.03
CA ALA A 299 24.30 11.08 22.87
C ALA A 299 25.08 10.66 24.12
N GLU A 300 25.79 11.60 24.76
CA GLU A 300 26.59 11.35 25.96
C GLU A 300 25.73 11.29 27.23
N ASN A 301 24.81 12.23 27.39
CA ASN A 301 24.07 12.43 28.64
C ASN A 301 22.67 11.80 28.64
N GLY A 302 22.22 11.31 27.50
CA GLY A 302 20.86 10.80 27.29
C GLY A 302 19.84 11.94 27.26
N GLY A 303 19.10 12.05 26.17
CA GLY A 303 18.15 13.14 25.99
C GLY A 303 17.46 13.09 24.65
N TRP A 304 16.57 14.05 24.43
CA TRP A 304 15.87 14.21 23.16
C TRP A 304 16.46 15.39 22.41
N LEU A 305 16.91 15.16 21.18
CA LEU A 305 17.26 16.21 20.25
C LEU A 305 16.08 16.43 19.30
N HIS A 306 15.52 17.64 19.29
CA HIS A 306 14.55 18.08 18.31
C HIS A 306 15.19 19.08 17.35
N LEU A 307 15.28 18.68 16.09
CA LEU A 307 15.75 19.53 15.00
C LEU A 307 14.55 20.00 14.19
N ASP A 308 14.33 21.31 14.16
CA ASP A 308 13.30 21.92 13.33
C ASP A 308 13.96 22.60 12.14
N LEU A 309 13.75 22.04 10.95
CA LEU A 309 14.29 22.59 9.70
C LEU A 309 13.35 23.69 9.22
N VAL A 310 13.75 24.93 9.44
CA VAL A 310 13.01 26.10 9.00
C VAL A 310 13.47 26.43 7.58
N ALA A 311 12.54 26.62 6.65
CA ALA A 311 12.90 27.15 5.34
C ALA A 311 13.55 28.53 5.55
N ALA A 312 14.75 28.73 4.99
CA ALA A 312 15.30 30.08 4.89
C ALA A 312 14.30 30.92 4.08
N GLU A 313 13.75 31.95 4.70
CA GLU A 313 12.99 32.99 3.99
C GLU A 313 13.89 33.78 3.03
#